data_AF-A0A6V8SIN1-F1
#
_entry.id   AF-A0A6V8SIN1-F1
#
_cell.length_a   1.000
_cell.length_b   1.000
_cell.length_c   1.000
_cell.angle_alpha   90.00
_cell.angle_beta   90.00
_cell.angle_gamma   90.00
#
_symmetry.space_group_name_H-M   'P 1'
#
loop_
_entity.id
_entity.type
_entity.pdbx_description
1 polymer ?
#
loop_
_entity_poly.entity_id
_entity_poly.type
_entity_poly.pdbx_seq_one_letter_code
_entity_poly.pdbx_strand_id
1 'polypeptide(L)'
;MENNILEKEIVNGTEIKLAKRSKFLYIIPVLSMIFPIVSIEGLIPWTVAIYFCYKGISSINKYEKPLKKCISYFVISGVIIAIYNLLVYFVSNYLVKLLM
;
A
#
# COMPACT_ATOMS: atom_id res chain seq x y z
N MET A 1 -20.11 -3.31 -33.41
CA MET A 1 -20.30 -4.52 -32.58
C MET A 1 -18.93 -5.19 -32.53
N GLU A 2 -18.11 -4.77 -31.58
CA GLU A 2 -16.66 -5.07 -31.54
C GLU A 2 -16.45 -6.33 -30.69
N ASN A 3 -15.95 -7.39 -31.33
CA ASN A 3 -15.81 -8.72 -30.74
C ASN A 3 -14.73 -8.71 -29.65
N ASN A 4 -15.15 -8.78 -28.39
CA ASN A 4 -14.31 -9.01 -27.22
C ASN A 4 -13.79 -10.45 -27.24
N ILE A 5 -12.67 -10.69 -27.92
CA ILE A 5 -11.93 -11.95 -27.82
C ILE A 5 -11.16 -11.89 -26.49
N LEU A 6 -11.71 -12.57 -25.49
CA LEU A 6 -11.03 -12.86 -24.23
C LEU A 6 -9.91 -13.86 -24.51
N GLU A 7 -8.70 -13.37 -24.73
CA GLU A 7 -7.51 -14.22 -24.70
C GLU A 7 -7.35 -14.79 -23.28
N LYS A 8 -7.69 -16.07 -23.14
CA LYS A 8 -7.43 -16.87 -21.95
C LYS A 8 -6.06 -17.53 -22.12
N GLU A 9 -4.99 -16.86 -21.67
CA GLU A 9 -3.71 -17.55 -21.47
C GLU A 9 -3.75 -18.34 -20.16
N ILE A 10 -3.76 -19.67 -20.29
CA ILE A 10 -3.64 -20.60 -19.18
C ILE A 10 -2.15 -20.86 -18.94
N VAL A 11 -1.58 -20.20 -17.94
CA VAL A 11 -0.25 -20.52 -17.41
C VAL A 11 -0.43 -21.06 -15.98
N ASN A 12 -0.08 -22.32 -15.76
CA ASN A 12 -0.05 -22.99 -14.45
C ASN A 12 -1.37 -23.05 -13.65
N GLY A 13 -2.46 -23.52 -14.29
CA GLY A 13 -3.69 -23.93 -13.57
C GLY A 13 -4.39 -22.84 -12.75
N THR A 14 -3.93 -21.60 -12.86
CA THR A 14 -4.52 -20.43 -12.23
C THR A 14 -5.09 -19.62 -13.38
N GLU A 15 -6.41 -19.50 -13.48
CA GLU A 15 -7.03 -18.56 -14.42
C GLU A 15 -6.62 -17.14 -14.03
N ILE A 16 -5.48 -16.68 -14.54
CA ILE A 16 -5.09 -15.29 -14.45
C ILE A 16 -6.01 -14.61 -15.46
N LYS A 17 -7.18 -14.17 -14.99
CA LYS A 17 -7.95 -13.13 -15.68
C LYS A 17 -7.03 -11.93 -15.78
N LEU A 18 -6.29 -11.87 -16.89
CA LEU A 18 -5.52 -10.74 -17.36
C LEU A 18 -6.55 -9.72 -17.88
N ALA A 19 -7.45 -9.32 -16.97
CA ALA A 19 -8.28 -8.15 -17.16
C ALA A 19 -7.30 -7.05 -17.52
N LYS A 20 -7.53 -6.38 -18.64
CA LYS A 20 -6.82 -5.20 -19.12
C LYS A 20 -6.70 -4.17 -17.99
N ARG A 21 -5.74 -4.35 -17.07
CA ARG A 21 -5.65 -3.57 -15.83
C ARG A 21 -5.03 -2.25 -16.21
N SER A 22 -5.83 -1.19 -16.18
CA SER A 22 -5.39 0.16 -16.48
C SER A 22 -4.16 0.51 -15.65
N LYS A 23 -3.10 1.05 -16.28
CA LYS A 23 -1.86 1.50 -15.62
C LYS A 23 -2.13 2.38 -14.38
N PHE A 24 -3.26 3.08 -14.36
CA PHE A 24 -3.77 3.85 -13.22
C PHE A 24 -3.90 3.08 -11.90
N LEU A 25 -4.11 1.76 -11.91
CA LEU A 25 -4.24 0.96 -10.68
C LEU A 25 -2.93 0.91 -9.87
N TYR A 26 -1.78 1.09 -10.52
CA TYR A 26 -0.47 1.08 -9.86
C TYR A 26 -0.16 2.38 -9.11
N ILE A 27 -0.89 3.46 -9.41
CA ILE A 27 -0.64 4.77 -8.80
C ILE A 27 -0.99 4.78 -7.31
N ILE A 28 -2.04 4.05 -6.91
CA ILE A 28 -2.52 4.00 -5.52
C ILE A 28 -1.47 3.37 -4.58
N PRO A 29 -0.91 2.18 -4.87
CA PRO A 29 0.15 1.62 -4.02
C PRO A 29 1.37 2.53 -3.94
N VAL A 30 1.78 3.15 -5.04
CA VAL A 30 2.94 4.06 -5.09
C VAL A 30 2.68 5.32 -4.26
N LEU A 31 1.45 5.82 -4.23
CA LEU A 31 1.06 6.98 -3.43
C LEU A 31 1.32 6.79 -1.93
N SER A 32 1.36 5.54 -1.45
CA SER A 32 1.71 5.21 -0.06
C SER A 32 3.10 5.70 0.35
N MET A 33 4.00 5.96 -0.62
CA MET A 33 5.33 6.53 -0.37
C MET A 33 5.30 7.99 0.10
N ILE A 34 4.15 8.69 0.01
CA ILE A 34 4.03 10.05 0.56
C ILE A 34 4.01 10.02 2.10
N PHE A 35 3.45 8.98 2.70
CA PHE A 35 3.33 8.88 4.15
C PHE A 35 4.64 8.99 4.93
N PRO A 36 5.74 8.28 4.56
CA PRO A 36 7.02 8.44 5.25
C PRO A 36 7.62 9.84 5.10
N ILE A 37 7.29 10.57 4.03
CA ILE A 37 7.78 11.94 3.79
C ILE A 37 7.13 12.94 4.75
N VAL A 38 5.83 12.76 5.04
CA VAL A 38 5.07 13.63 5.97
C VAL A 38 5.15 13.16 7.43
N SER A 39 5.85 12.06 7.69
CA SER A 39 6.01 11.46 9.02
C SER A 39 7.27 11.96 9.71
N ILE A 40 7.38 11.71 11.02
CA ILE A 40 8.67 11.86 11.70
C ILE A 40 9.70 10.98 10.99
N GLU A 41 10.84 11.56 10.68
CA GLU A 41 11.89 10.91 9.91
C GLU A 41 12.40 9.68 10.67
N GLY A 42 12.26 8.51 10.04
CA GLY A 42 12.56 7.25 10.68
C GLY A 42 12.45 6.09 9.72
N LEU A 43 13.19 5.02 10.00
CA LEU A 43 13.24 3.84 9.14
C LEU A 43 11.91 3.05 9.14
N ILE A 44 11.13 3.18 10.22
CA ILE A 44 9.85 2.49 10.40
C ILE A 44 8.79 2.98 9.38
N PRO A 45 8.50 4.28 9.24
CA PRO A 45 7.58 4.77 8.20
C PRO A 45 7.94 4.30 6.78
N TRP A 46 9.23 4.30 6.43
CA TRP A 46 9.71 3.86 5.12
C TRP A 46 9.45 2.36 4.90
N THR A 47 9.82 1.51 5.86
CA THR A 47 9.59 0.06 5.76
C THR A 47 8.12 -0.30 5.65
N VAL A 48 7.24 0.39 6.39
CA VAL A 48 5.79 0.22 6.31
C VAL A 48 5.28 0.60 4.92
N ALA A 49 5.68 1.76 4.40
CA ALA A 49 5.24 2.23 3.08
C ALA A 49 5.70 1.29 1.94
N ILE A 50 6.95 0.82 1.97
CA ILE A 50 7.48 -0.14 1.00
C ILE A 50 6.71 -1.46 1.07
N TYR A 51 6.46 -1.98 2.28
CA TYR A 51 5.71 -3.21 2.46
C TYR A 51 4.29 -3.13 1.89
N PHE A 52 3.55 -2.06 2.18
CA PHE A 52 2.20 -1.89 1.68
C PHE A 52 2.16 -1.54 0.18
N CYS A 53 3.16 -0.86 -0.35
CA CYS A 53 3.32 -0.65 -1.79
C CYS A 53 3.48 -1.99 -2.52
N TYR A 54 4.42 -2.84 -2.07
CA TYR A 54 4.61 -4.18 -2.63
C TYR A 54 3.36 -5.04 -2.53
N LYS A 55 2.71 -5.05 -1.36
CA LYS A 55 1.48 -5.80 -1.13
C LYS A 55 0.32 -5.28 -2.00
N GLY A 56 0.24 -3.97 -2.20
CA GLY A 56 -0.71 -3.32 -3.09
C GLY A 56 -0.49 -3.73 -4.54
N ILE A 57 0.74 -3.68 -5.04
CA ILE A 57 1.10 -4.13 -6.40
C ILE A 57 0.77 -5.62 -6.58
N SER A 58 1.12 -6.48 -5.62
CA SER A 58 0.80 -7.91 -5.68
C SER A 58 -0.72 -8.16 -5.70
N SER A 59 -1.49 -7.36 -4.97
CA SER A 59 -2.95 -7.47 -4.94
C SER A 59 -3.62 -7.08 -6.26
N ILE A 60 -2.94 -6.25 -7.08
CA ILE A 60 -3.41 -5.92 -8.43
C ILE A 60 -3.47 -7.17 -9.29
N ASN A 61 -2.70 -8.23 -9.07
CA ASN A 61 -2.79 -9.42 -9.94
C ASN A 61 -3.61 -10.56 -9.32
N LYS A 62 -3.86 -10.52 -8.01
CA LYS A 62 -4.40 -11.66 -7.24
C LYS A 62 -5.89 -11.58 -6.90
N TYR A 63 -6.51 -10.39 -6.99
CA TYR A 63 -7.91 -10.18 -6.57
C TYR A 63 -8.81 -9.71 -7.71
N GLU A 64 -10.09 -10.11 -7.66
CA GLU A 64 -11.14 -9.67 -8.59
C GLU A 64 -11.44 -8.16 -8.48
N LYS A 65 -11.34 -7.59 -7.27
CA LYS A 65 -11.56 -6.15 -7.00
C LYS A 65 -10.28 -5.49 -6.48
N PRO A 66 -9.27 -5.26 -7.35
CA PRO A 66 -7.96 -4.76 -6.94
C PRO A 66 -8.01 -3.39 -6.28
N LEU A 67 -8.82 -2.48 -6.82
CA LEU A 67 -8.88 -1.09 -6.38
C LEU A 67 -9.28 -0.98 -4.90
N LYS A 68 -10.32 -1.72 -4.49
CA LYS A 68 -10.77 -1.77 -3.08
C LYS A 68 -9.65 -2.28 -2.16
N LYS A 69 -8.86 -3.24 -2.62
CA LYS A 69 -7.75 -3.82 -1.84
C LYS A 69 -6.55 -2.86 -1.75
N CYS A 70 -6.19 -2.21 -2.85
CA CYS A 70 -5.15 -1.17 -2.87
C CYS A 70 -5.49 -0.01 -1.95
N ILE A 71 -6.74 0.49 -1.99
CA ILE A 71 -7.20 1.56 -1.10
C ILE A 71 -7.16 1.11 0.36
N SER A 72 -7.59 -0.12 0.66
CA SER A 72 -7.50 -0.65 2.02
C SER A 72 -6.06 -0.69 2.52
N TYR A 73 -5.09 -1.11 1.70
CA TYR A 73 -3.68 -1.09 2.07
C TYR A 73 -3.12 0.32 2.24
N PHE A 74 -3.52 1.25 1.39
CA PHE A 74 -3.16 2.66 1.51
C PHE A 74 -3.65 3.25 2.85
N VAL A 75 -4.92 3.02 3.20
CA VAL A 75 -5.50 3.48 4.47
C VAL A 75 -4.79 2.84 5.66
N ILE A 76 -4.54 1.52 5.62
CA ILE A 76 -3.83 0.82 6.70
C ILE A 76 -2.42 1.37 6.88
N SER A 77 -1.70 1.63 5.77
CA SER A 77 -0.36 2.23 5.81
C SER A 77 -0.39 3.59 6.51
N GLY A 78 -1.35 4.45 6.15
CA GLY A 78 -1.51 5.76 6.78
C GLY A 78 -1.82 5.66 8.27
N VAL A 79 -2.71 4.75 8.68
CA VAL A 79 -3.05 4.54 10.10
C VAL A 79 -1.84 4.07 10.91
N ILE A 80 -1.06 3.12 10.39
CA ILE A 80 0.13 2.61 11.09
C ILE A 80 1.16 3.73 11.28
N ILE A 81 1.38 4.56 10.26
CA ILE A 81 2.32 5.68 10.32
C ILE A 81 1.83 6.76 11.28
N ALA A 82 0.53 7.04 11.32
CA ALA A 82 -0.06 7.95 12.30
C ALA A 82 0.14 7.46 13.75
N ILE A 83 -0.07 6.15 13.99
CA ILE A 83 0.17 5.53 15.29
C ILE A 83 1.66 5.62 15.66
N TYR A 84 2.56 5.36 14.71
CA TYR A 84 4.00 5.51 14.93
C TYR A 84 4.35 6.94 15.38
N ASN A 85 3.86 7.96 14.67
CA ASN A 85 4.12 9.36 15.04
C ASN A 85 3.58 9.71 16.43
N LEU A 86 2.40 9.20 16.79
CA LEU A 86 1.81 9.38 18.11
C LEU A 86 2.65 8.72 19.21
N LEU A 87 3.17 7.52 18.96
CA LEU A 87 4.08 6.82 19.88
C LEU A 87 5.38 7.59 20.07
N VAL A 88 6.01 8.03 18.98
CA VAL A 88 7.24 8.83 19.04
C VAL A 88 7.00 10.11 19.85
N TYR A 89 5.91 10.82 19.58
CA TYR A 89 5.53 12.02 20.34
C TYR A 89 5.39 11.73 21.84
N PHE A 90 4.70 10.64 22.20
CA PHE A 90 4.50 10.26 23.61
C PHE A 90 5.84 9.91 24.29
N VAL A 91 6.68 9.13 23.63
CA VAL A 91 8.00 8.74 24.13
C VAL A 91 8.90 9.95 24.30
N SER A 92 8.96 10.85 23.31
CA SER A 92 9.73 12.09 23.39
C SER A 92 9.27 12.97 24.53
N ASN A 93 7.96 13.17 24.71
CA ASN A 93 7.44 14.00 25.80
C ASN A 93 7.69 13.38 27.18
N TYR A 94 7.59 12.05 27.29
CA TYR A 94 7.89 11.34 28.53
C TYR A 94 9.38 11.39 28.89
N LEU A 95 10.27 11.18 27.91
CA LEU A 95 11.72 11.29 28.08
C LEU A 95 12.13 12.69 28.51
N VAL A 96 11.60 13.74 27.87
CA VAL A 96 11.89 15.14 28.25
C VAL A 96 11.48 15.39 29.70
N LYS A 97 10.32 14.92 30.13
CA LYS A 97 9.86 15.06 31.53
C LYS A 97 10.68 14.29 32.55
N LEU A 98 11.39 13.24 32.14
CA LEU A 98 12.24 12.44 33.02
C LEU A 98 13.64 13.03 33.17
N LEU A 99 14.07 13.80 32.16
CA LEU A 99 15.38 14.44 32.09
C LEU A 99 15.40 15.87 32.66
N MET A 100 14.22 16.52 32.77
CA MET A 100 14.01 17.82 33.44
C MET A 100 13.63 17.61 34.90
#